data_AF-A0A328BDP2-F1
#
_entry.id   AF-A0A328BDP2-F1
#
_cell.length_a   1.000
_cell.length_b   1.000
_cell.length_c   1.000
_cell.angle_alpha   90.00
_cell.angle_beta   90.00
_cell.angle_gamma   90.00
#
_symmetry.space_group_name_H-M   'P 1'
#
loop_
_entity.id
_entity.type
_entity.pdbx_description
1 polymer ?
#
loop_
_entity_poly.entity_id
_entity_poly.type
_entity_poly.pdbx_seq_one_letter_code
_entity_poly.pdbx_strand_id
1 'polypeptide(L)'
;MTDQYLRSLGFSPLSEDARTGRPAFARAWRYQHDLQALDGTSVFIEHPLGIDRCRLSATLAPLRSEEVFADMALQDRPALEAALAAFYQAHGGVGTPRLVVATDQFRPYFRPH
;
A
#
# COMPACT_ATOMS: atom_id res chain seq x y z
N MET A 1 -8.50 -7.76 -9.19
CA MET A 1 -7.76 -6.52 -9.53
C MET A 1 -6.30 -6.83 -9.77
N THR A 2 -5.68 -6.15 -10.74
CA THR A 2 -4.30 -6.42 -11.18
C THR A 2 -3.35 -5.36 -10.66
N ASP A 3 -2.08 -5.73 -10.48
CA ASP A 3 -0.99 -4.80 -10.12
C ASP A 3 -0.96 -3.56 -11.02
N GLN A 4 -1.15 -3.75 -12.32
CA GLN A 4 -1.20 -2.66 -13.31
C GLN A 4 -2.31 -1.65 -13.04
N TYR A 5 -3.50 -2.11 -12.60
CA TYR A 5 -4.60 -1.21 -12.28
C TYR A 5 -4.29 -0.39 -11.02
N LEU A 6 -3.72 -1.01 -9.99
CA LEU A 6 -3.30 -0.30 -8.79
C LEU A 6 -2.25 0.77 -9.13
N ARG A 7 -1.25 0.44 -9.94
CA ARG A 7 -0.27 1.41 -10.45
C ARG A 7 -0.92 2.56 -11.23
N SER A 8 -1.95 2.28 -12.03
CA SER A 8 -2.68 3.33 -12.75
C SER A 8 -3.46 4.28 -11.82
N LEU A 9 -3.84 3.80 -10.64
CA LEU A 9 -4.44 4.61 -9.58
C LEU A 9 -3.37 5.34 -8.72
N GLY A 10 -2.08 5.25 -9.07
CA GLY A 10 -1.01 5.87 -8.29
C GLY A 10 -0.61 5.06 -7.06
N PHE A 11 -0.79 3.74 -7.08
CA PHE A 11 -0.23 2.87 -6.05
C PHE A 11 1.12 2.29 -6.45
N SER A 12 2.10 2.44 -5.57
CA SER A 12 3.40 1.81 -5.69
C SER A 12 3.49 0.59 -4.76
N PRO A 13 4.01 -0.57 -5.22
CA PRO A 13 4.25 -1.70 -4.34
C PRO A 13 5.29 -1.30 -3.27
N LEU A 14 4.99 -1.60 -2.02
CA LEU A 14 5.97 -1.53 -0.95
C LEU A 14 6.89 -2.74 -1.12
N SER A 15 8.16 -2.50 -1.49
CA SER A 15 9.16 -3.57 -1.59
C SER A 15 9.11 -4.45 -0.34
N GLU A 16 8.99 -5.76 -0.53
CA GLU A 16 9.02 -6.80 0.52
C GLU A 16 10.39 -6.91 1.22
N ASP A 17 11.27 -5.92 1.08
CA ASP A 17 12.58 -5.94 1.71
C ASP A 17 12.45 -5.77 3.23
N ALA A 18 12.94 -6.80 3.93
CA ALA A 18 13.33 -6.78 5.33
C ALA A 18 12.23 -6.75 6.41
N ARG A 19 11.31 -7.73 6.39
CA ARG A 19 10.95 -8.39 7.65
C ARG A 19 11.35 -9.86 7.61
N THR A 20 12.66 -10.08 7.67
CA THR A 20 13.32 -11.33 8.05
C THR A 20 12.66 -11.86 9.33
N GLY A 21 11.69 -12.76 9.18
CA GLY A 21 10.99 -13.36 10.33
C GLY A 21 9.51 -13.67 10.16
N ARG A 22 8.87 -13.36 9.02
CA ARG A 22 7.46 -13.75 8.80
C ARG A 22 7.32 -15.08 8.07
N PRO A 23 6.39 -15.97 8.51
CA PRO A 23 6.06 -17.19 7.79
C PRO A 23 5.43 -16.87 6.42
N ALA A 24 5.74 -17.67 5.41
CA ALA A 24 5.33 -17.48 4.01
C ALA A 24 3.80 -17.41 3.78
N PHE A 25 3.00 -17.94 4.72
CA PHE A 25 1.53 -17.84 4.71
C PHE A 25 0.99 -16.43 5.01
N ALA A 26 1.84 -15.50 5.49
CA ALA A 26 1.49 -14.09 5.73
C ALA A 26 1.90 -13.16 4.58
N ARG A 27 2.14 -13.71 3.38
CA ARG A 27 2.41 -12.92 2.17
C ARG A 27 1.12 -12.23 1.74
N ALA A 28 1.10 -10.91 1.88
CA ALA A 28 0.09 -10.04 1.33
C ALA A 28 0.79 -9.04 0.42
N TRP A 29 0.24 -8.80 -0.77
CA TRP A 29 0.71 -7.70 -1.59
C TRP A 29 0.29 -6.40 -0.93
N ARG A 30 1.27 -5.51 -0.79
CA ARG A 30 1.09 -4.22 -0.12
C ARG A 30 1.45 -3.12 -1.06
N TYR A 31 0.54 -2.16 -1.13
CA TYR A 31 0.72 -1.00 -1.94
C TYR A 31 0.50 0.24 -1.09
N GLN A 32 1.25 1.28 -1.40
CA GLN A 32 1.05 2.60 -0.83
C GLN A 32 0.68 3.55 -1.95
N HIS A 33 -0.30 4.41 -1.70
CA HIS A 33 -0.67 5.45 -2.64
C HIS A 33 0.43 6.53 -2.69
N ASP A 34 0.74 6.99 -3.89
CA ASP A 34 1.79 7.97 -4.14
C ASP A 34 1.38 9.35 -3.62
N LEU A 35 0.09 9.66 -3.60
CA LEU A 35 -0.45 10.88 -2.96
C LEU A 35 -0.75 10.63 -1.48
N GLN A 36 -0.44 11.61 -0.64
CA GLN A 36 -0.90 11.70 0.74
C GLN A 36 -2.15 12.56 0.80
N ALA A 37 -2.94 12.43 1.86
CA ALA A 37 -3.98 13.41 2.15
C ALA A 37 -3.37 14.74 2.62
N LEU A 38 -4.18 15.80 2.71
CA LEU A 38 -3.70 17.13 3.13
C LEU A 38 -3.15 17.16 4.56
N ASP A 39 -3.62 16.27 5.42
CA ASP A 39 -3.09 16.10 6.77
C ASP A 39 -1.79 15.28 6.82
N GLY A 40 -1.28 14.83 5.67
CA GLY A 40 -0.08 14.00 5.53
C GLY A 40 -0.33 12.49 5.65
N THR A 41 -1.59 12.06 5.85
CA THR A 41 -1.92 10.64 5.99
C THR A 41 -1.76 9.92 4.65
N SER A 42 -1.10 8.77 4.68
CA SER A 42 -0.93 7.90 3.50
C SER A 42 -2.01 6.83 3.45
N VAL A 43 -2.43 6.44 2.25
CA VAL A 43 -3.31 5.27 2.05
C VAL A 43 -2.48 4.04 1.73
N PHE A 44 -2.81 2.94 2.40
CA PHE A 44 -2.24 1.63 2.16
C PHE A 44 -3.32 0.64 1.74
N ILE A 45 -3.00 -0.15 0.72
CA ILE A 45 -3.75 -1.33 0.31
C ILE A 45 -3.03 -2.57 0.80
N GLU A 46 -3.76 -3.45 1.47
CA GLU A 46 -3.34 -4.83 1.73
C GLU A 46 -4.24 -5.82 0.97
N HIS A 47 -3.59 -6.71 0.24
CA HIS A 47 -4.22 -7.81 -0.47
C HIS A 47 -3.58 -9.15 -0.06
N PRO A 48 -4.22 -9.92 0.85
CA PRO A 48 -3.73 -11.24 1.25
C PRO A 48 -3.74 -12.21 0.07
N LEU A 49 -2.63 -12.92 -0.14
CA LEU A 49 -2.52 -13.87 -1.25
C LEU A 49 -3.57 -14.99 -1.13
N GLY A 50 -4.35 -15.19 -2.19
CA GLY A 50 -5.38 -16.23 -2.24
C GLY A 50 -6.72 -15.85 -1.58
N ILE A 51 -6.87 -14.62 -1.09
CA ILE A 51 -8.15 -14.09 -0.61
C ILE A 51 -8.63 -13.03 -1.59
N ASP A 52 -9.85 -13.19 -2.11
CA ASP A 52 -10.49 -12.22 -3.02
C ASP A 52 -11.03 -11.00 -2.26
N ARG A 53 -10.15 -10.34 -1.50
CA ARG A 53 -10.46 -9.13 -0.73
C ARG A 53 -9.29 -8.16 -0.78
N CYS A 54 -9.64 -6.88 -0.72
CA CYS A 54 -8.73 -5.75 -0.66
C CYS A 54 -9.10 -4.92 0.58
N ARG A 55 -8.10 -4.59 1.39
CA ARG A 55 -8.26 -3.80 2.61
C ARG A 55 -7.54 -2.48 2.48
N LEU A 56 -8.23 -1.39 2.81
CA LEU A 56 -7.65 -0.05 2.89
C LEU A 56 -7.43 0.36 4.34
N SER A 57 -6.29 1.00 4.57
CA SER A 57 -5.84 1.44 5.89
C SER A 57 -4.98 2.69 5.79
N ALA A 58 -4.97 3.47 6.87
CA ALA A 58 -4.11 4.63 7.02
C ALA A 58 -2.75 4.28 7.66
N THR A 59 -2.62 3.04 8.17
CA THR A 59 -1.41 2.54 8.84
C THR A 59 -0.73 1.44 8.02
N LEU A 60 0.58 1.32 8.22
CA LEU A 60 1.34 0.21 7.65
C LEU A 60 1.04 -1.09 8.40
N ALA A 61 0.84 -2.17 7.65
CA ALA A 61 0.60 -3.49 8.19
C ALA A 61 1.68 -3.96 9.21
N PRO A 62 1.33 -4.82 10.17
CA PRO A 62 0.11 -5.63 10.27
C PRO A 62 -1.11 -4.81 10.71
N LEU A 63 -2.23 -4.97 10.00
CA LEU A 63 -3.47 -4.26 10.29
C LEU A 63 -4.30 -5.02 11.33
N ARG A 64 -4.79 -4.29 12.33
CA ARG A 64 -5.92 -4.71 13.16
C ARG A 64 -7.22 -4.36 12.44
N SER A 65 -8.29 -5.08 12.73
CA SER A 65 -9.61 -4.81 12.13
C SER A 65 -10.08 -3.37 12.33
N GLU A 66 -9.66 -2.72 13.40
CA GLU A 66 -9.97 -1.32 13.74
C GLU A 66 -9.23 -0.31 12.85
N GLU A 67 -8.13 -0.71 12.23
CA GLU A 67 -7.30 0.15 11.35
C GLU A 67 -7.73 0.07 9.89
N VAL A 68 -8.65 -0.86 9.57
CA VAL A 68 -9.21 -1.05 8.23
C VAL A 68 -10.45 -0.19 8.10
N PHE A 69 -10.38 0.85 7.27
CA PHE A 69 -11.54 1.72 7.02
C PHE A 69 -12.38 1.27 5.82
N ALA A 70 -11.84 0.41 4.95
CA ALA A 70 -12.62 -0.25 3.91
C ALA A 70 -12.12 -1.67 3.65
N ASP A 71 -13.05 -2.62 3.53
CA ASP A 71 -12.78 -3.99 3.13
C ASP A 71 -13.78 -4.38 2.02
N MET A 72 -13.27 -4.70 0.84
CA MET A 72 -14.07 -4.93 -0.38
C MET A 72 -13.53 -6.10 -1.19
N ALA A 73 -14.34 -6.59 -2.13
CA ALA A 73 -13.91 -7.64 -3.06
C ALA A 73 -12.79 -7.14 -3.97
N LEU A 74 -11.87 -8.02 -4.34
CA LEU A 74 -10.71 -7.63 -5.14
C LEU A 74 -11.12 -7.17 -6.56
N GLN A 75 -12.26 -7.61 -7.09
CA GLN A 75 -12.78 -7.15 -8.40
C GLN A 75 -13.54 -5.84 -8.34
N ASP A 76 -13.90 -5.35 -7.15
CA ASP A 76 -14.82 -4.23 -7.01
C ASP A 76 -14.08 -2.89 -7.15
N ARG A 77 -13.76 -2.56 -8.41
CA ARG A 77 -13.11 -1.30 -8.79
C ARG A 77 -13.91 -0.07 -8.35
N PRO A 78 -15.24 -0.01 -8.60
CA PRO A 78 -16.03 1.13 -8.15
C PRO A 78 -15.99 1.33 -6.63
N ALA A 79 -16.03 0.25 -5.85
CA ALA A 79 -15.90 0.35 -4.39
C ALA A 79 -14.54 0.90 -3.97
N LEU A 80 -13.46 0.52 -4.67
CA LEU A 80 -12.11 1.02 -4.36
C LEU A 80 -11.99 2.53 -4.60
N GLU A 81 -12.45 2.98 -5.77
CA GLU A 81 -12.42 4.40 -6.14
C GLU A 81 -13.29 5.22 -5.19
N ALA A 82 -14.48 4.72 -4.83
CA ALA A 82 -15.36 5.36 -3.87
C ALA A 82 -14.72 5.46 -2.47
N ALA A 83 -14.05 4.40 -2.01
CA ALA A 83 -13.38 4.39 -0.70
C ALA A 83 -12.16 5.32 -0.68
N LEU A 84 -11.41 5.43 -1.78
CA LEU A 84 -10.33 6.40 -1.93
C LEU A 84 -10.85 7.84 -1.90
N ALA A 85 -11.93 8.12 -2.65
CA ALA A 85 -12.56 9.43 -2.64
C ALA A 85 -13.06 9.80 -1.24
N ALA A 86 -13.72 8.86 -0.56
CA ALA A 86 -14.19 9.05 0.82
C ALA A 86 -13.04 9.29 1.80
N PHE A 87 -11.93 8.56 1.66
CA PHE A 87 -10.74 8.77 2.45
C PHE A 87 -10.19 10.19 2.27
N TYR A 88 -9.91 10.61 1.04
CA TYR A 88 -9.37 11.94 0.82
C TYR A 88 -10.33 13.03 1.27
N GLN A 89 -11.63 12.86 1.06
CA GLN A 89 -12.63 13.81 1.53
C GLN A 89 -12.64 13.93 3.06
N ALA A 90 -12.49 12.81 3.79
CA ALA A 90 -12.41 12.79 5.26
C ALA A 90 -11.11 13.43 5.78
N HIS A 91 -10.01 13.31 5.04
CA HIS A 91 -8.69 13.83 5.40
C HIS A 91 -8.39 15.21 4.77
N GLY A 92 -9.44 15.97 4.43
CA GLY A 92 -9.36 17.36 3.94
C GLY A 92 -9.06 17.52 2.46
N GLY A 93 -8.70 16.45 1.75
CA GLY A 93 -8.49 16.42 0.31
C GLY A 93 -7.25 15.62 -0.07
N VAL A 94 -6.98 15.58 -1.37
CA VAL A 94 -5.74 15.05 -1.92
C VAL A 94 -4.63 16.07 -1.70
N GLY A 95 -3.58 15.65 -1.00
CA GLY A 95 -2.40 16.45 -0.69
C GLY A 95 -1.25 16.20 -1.64
N THR A 96 -0.04 16.46 -1.15
CA THR A 96 1.18 16.42 -1.97
C THR A 96 1.56 15.00 -2.36
N PRO A 97 2.13 14.82 -3.57
CA PRO A 97 2.80 13.58 -3.93
C PRO A 97 3.95 13.28 -2.96
N ARG A 98 4.00 12.04 -2.51
CA ARG A 98 5.10 11.48 -1.75
C ARG A 98 6.33 11.41 -2.66
N LEU A 99 7.44 11.98 -2.18
CA LEU A 99 8.75 11.73 -2.76
C LEU A 99 9.13 10.27 -2.49
N VAL A 100 9.05 9.42 -3.53
CA VAL A 100 9.63 8.08 -3.49
C VAL A 100 11.14 8.24 -3.56
N VAL A 101 11.80 8.30 -2.40
CA VAL A 101 13.26 8.23 -2.33
C VAL A 101 13.66 6.79 -2.59
N ALA A 102 13.99 6.47 -3.84
CA ALA A 102 14.64 5.20 -4.17
C ALA A 102 16.02 5.19 -3.51
N THR A 103 16.17 4.50 -2.38
CA THR A 103 17.49 4.16 -1.84
C THR A 103 18.11 3.08 -2.72
N ASP A 104 18.63 3.47 -3.87
CA ASP A 104 19.50 2.63 -4.69
C ASP A 104 20.88 2.59 -4.01
N GLN A 105 20.99 1.86 -2.90
CA GLN A 105 22.30 1.55 -2.29
C GLN A 105 22.89 0.34 -3.01
N PHE A 106 23.40 0.57 -4.23
CA PHE A 106 24.35 -0.33 -4.85
C PHE A 106 25.60 -0.44 -3.97
N ARG A 107 25.76 -1.57 -3.25
CA ARG A 107 26.98 -1.90 -2.51
C ARG A 107 27.82 -2.87 -3.32
N PRO A 108 28.87 -2.42 -4.04
CA PRO A 108 29.77 -3.34 -4.71
C PRO A 108 30.52 -4.18 -3.67
N TYR A 109 30.55 -5.49 -3.89
CA TYR A 109 31.19 -6.49 -3.05
C TYR A 109 32.66 -6.12 -2.76
N PHE A 110 32.99 -5.78 -1.52
CA PHE A 110 34.37 -5.76 -1.03
C PHE A 110 34.78 -7.21 -0.74
N ARG A 111 35.69 -7.78 -1.54
CA ARG A 111 36.45 -8.98 -1.16
C ARG A 111 37.72 -8.53 -0.43
N PRO A 112 37.88 -8.78 0.88
CA PRO A 112 39.19 -8.69 1.50
C PRO A 112 40.06 -9.87 1.04
N HIS A 113 41.27 -9.57 0.58
CA HIS A 113 42.36 -10.52 0.39
C HIS A 113 43.14 -10.70 1.68
#